data_AF-A0A7K2KS42-F1
#
_entry.id   AF-A0A7K2KS42-F1
#
_cell.length_a   1.000
_cell.length_b   1.000
_cell.length_c   1.000
_cell.angle_alpha   90.00
_cell.angle_beta   90.00
_cell.angle_gamma   90.00
#
_symmetry.space_group_name_H-M   'P 1'
#
loop_
_entity.id
_entity.type
_entity.pdbx_description
1 polymer ?
#
loop_
_entity_poly.entity_id
_entity_poly.type
_entity_poly.pdbx_seq_one_letter_code
_entity_poly.pdbx_strand_id
1 'polypeptide(L)'
;LLAVAAVAYWQLQRPAAGDGTLGTDGPGGGSVDPVLVAAPALALLAGTVLTLRLLPPAAKLAERRAASGRGLSAALAGWQFSRRPLRGAGPVLLLVLAVAMGMLAIGQSGSWERSQRDQADFRVGAAVRVLGAGPGEPTQTEQLGAVPGVRSAAPVHRATMDVAGKNATVLAVDTRTAAGGLLLRPDLADVPVPSLLAPLAPAAVTRPGLPLPAGTRTLTADLRLAEPKVTARVTAVLEDPNGVPYRRAVGPLPADGRTHRLSLDVGALAPAPGAGADRGSAGLLTLTGLEFAGEVADGAKGTQTLQVERFGVTGADGGETVHSPGTVLGSWTHSFEQTVQGDAQRPVPTSGVPGAAGPGGRPAPYVLTFAVSGAPVGEVFWGPEEFGVRMKAPGPQPPSRLSAVATRTFMTASGAAPGDRVEVPLGGRSVDVTVDRVVDELPTTGQGAAAAAAGGSAATPEDGGAILLDLASVNRFLSTDEASTVPATEWWLTVAPGRAGEVAAALRARPNADPAQVLVRD
;
A
#
# COMPACT_ATOMS: atom_id res chain seq x y z
N LEU A 1 -51.41 13.85 16.08
CA LEU A 1 -50.78 12.85 15.19
C LEU A 1 -49.88 13.50 14.15
N LEU A 2 -50.37 14.30 13.19
CA LEU A 2 -49.50 14.93 12.17
C LEU A 2 -48.40 15.82 12.76
N ALA A 3 -48.72 16.67 13.75
CA ALA A 3 -47.71 17.48 14.43
C ALA A 3 -46.66 16.62 15.16
N VAL A 4 -47.08 15.52 15.79
CA VAL A 4 -46.19 14.58 16.48
C VAL A 4 -45.29 13.85 15.48
N ALA A 5 -45.85 13.39 14.36
CA ALA A 5 -45.08 12.77 13.27
C ALA A 5 -44.09 13.76 12.64
N ALA A 6 -44.47 15.03 12.47
CA ALA A 6 -43.59 16.07 11.95
C ALA A 6 -42.42 16.38 12.91
N VAL A 7 -42.68 16.46 14.22
CA VAL A 7 -41.64 16.62 15.24
C VAL A 7 -40.71 15.41 15.27
N ALA A 8 -41.27 14.20 15.21
CA ALA A 8 -40.47 12.97 15.18
C ALA A 8 -39.58 12.91 13.92
N TYR A 9 -40.12 13.25 12.75
CA TYR A 9 -39.35 13.35 11.51
C TYR A 9 -38.25 14.42 11.56
N TRP A 10 -38.55 15.58 12.16
CA TRP A 10 -37.58 16.64 12.34
C TRP A 10 -36.43 16.25 13.28
N GLN A 11 -36.71 15.46 14.33
CA GLN A 11 -35.66 14.91 15.18
C GLN A 11 -34.78 13.91 14.42
N LEU A 12 -35.34 13.07 13.55
CA LEU A 12 -34.58 12.16 12.69
C LEU A 12 -33.66 12.85 11.67
N GLN A 13 -33.99 14.08 11.25
CA GLN A 13 -33.17 14.83 10.29
C GLN A 13 -31.94 15.50 10.93
N ARG A 14 -31.89 15.61 12.26
CA ARG A 14 -30.74 16.20 12.93
C ARG A 14 -29.64 15.15 13.05
N PRO A 15 -28.39 15.46 12.67
CA PRO A 15 -27.26 14.60 12.98
C PRO A 15 -27.27 14.32 14.49
N ALA A 16 -27.34 13.05 14.88
CA ALA A 16 -27.23 12.69 16.28
C ALA A 16 -25.87 13.17 16.78
N ALA A 17 -25.86 14.19 17.63
CA ALA A 17 -24.68 14.55 18.38
C ALA A 17 -24.40 13.41 19.36
N GLY A 18 -23.47 12.53 18.99
CA GLY A 18 -22.60 11.80 19.92
C GLY A 18 -23.10 10.56 20.66
N ASP A 19 -24.41 10.33 20.87
CA ASP A 19 -24.81 9.40 21.96
C ASP A 19 -25.83 8.29 21.60
N GLY A 20 -26.14 8.10 20.31
CA GLY A 20 -27.26 7.24 19.89
C GLY A 20 -26.97 6.28 18.74
N THR A 21 -25.71 5.97 18.47
CA THR A 21 -25.34 4.96 17.47
C THR A 21 -25.11 3.62 18.16
N LEU A 22 -25.46 2.53 17.47
CA LEU A 22 -25.21 1.13 17.87
C LEU A 22 -23.71 0.85 18.05
N GLY A 23 -23.10 1.44 19.08
CA GLY A 23 -21.70 1.30 19.46
C GLY A 23 -21.58 0.28 20.59
N THR A 24 -20.73 -0.71 20.38
CA THR A 24 -20.40 -1.77 21.32
C THR A 24 -19.47 -1.25 22.41
N ASP A 25 -20.02 -0.71 23.49
CA ASP A 25 -19.30 -0.60 24.76
C ASP A 25 -20.02 -1.42 25.84
N GLY A 26 -19.73 -2.72 25.84
CA GLY A 26 -20.10 -3.66 26.90
C GLY A 26 -21.04 -4.79 26.48
N PRO A 27 -20.92 -5.98 27.10
CA PRO A 27 -21.80 -7.11 26.80
C PRO A 27 -23.22 -6.83 27.32
N GLY A 28 -24.11 -6.38 26.43
CA GLY A 28 -25.56 -6.53 26.59
C GLY A 28 -26.43 -5.27 26.73
N GLY A 29 -26.02 -4.07 26.29
CA GLY A 29 -26.88 -2.89 26.51
C GLY A 29 -26.73 -1.74 25.51
N GLY A 30 -27.10 -1.93 24.25
CA GLY A 30 -27.34 -0.80 23.34
C GLY A 30 -28.72 -0.18 23.63
N SER A 31 -28.77 1.09 24.06
CA SER A 31 -30.01 1.85 24.16
C SER A 31 -30.49 2.22 22.76
N VAL A 32 -31.51 1.52 22.26
CA VAL A 32 -32.19 1.92 21.03
C VAL A 32 -32.94 3.21 21.30
N ASP A 33 -32.65 4.27 20.53
CA ASP A 33 -33.43 5.50 20.60
C ASP A 33 -34.92 5.18 20.29
N PRO A 34 -35.83 5.37 21.26
CA PRO A 34 -37.24 5.06 21.06
C PRO A 34 -37.90 5.91 19.97
N VAL A 35 -37.35 7.09 19.65
CA VAL A 35 -37.83 7.94 18.55
C VAL A 35 -37.54 7.28 17.20
N LEU A 36 -36.36 6.66 17.04
CA LEU A 36 -35.99 5.90 15.83
C LEU A 36 -36.98 4.76 15.55
N VAL A 37 -37.54 4.13 16.59
CA VAL A 37 -38.51 3.04 16.45
C VAL A 37 -39.94 3.56 16.24
N ALA A 38 -40.35 4.58 17.01
CA ALA A 38 -41.75 5.03 17.03
C ALA A 38 -42.10 6.00 15.89
N ALA A 39 -41.14 6.78 15.38
CA ALA A 39 -41.41 7.82 14.38
C ALA A 39 -42.06 7.28 13.07
N PRO A 40 -41.59 6.17 12.46
CA PRO A 40 -42.22 5.63 11.25
C PRO A 40 -43.66 5.16 11.49
N ALA A 41 -43.93 4.51 12.63
CA ALA A 41 -45.27 4.06 12.99
C ALA A 41 -46.22 5.24 13.21
N LEU A 42 -45.77 6.29 13.90
CA LEU A 42 -46.53 7.52 14.11
C LEU A 42 -46.80 8.27 12.80
N ALA A 43 -45.84 8.29 11.88
CA ALA A 43 -46.02 8.86 10.54
C ALA A 43 -47.05 8.09 9.71
N LEU A 44 -47.02 6.75 9.75
CA LEU A 44 -48.02 5.90 9.08
C LEU A 44 -49.41 6.08 9.69
N LEU A 45 -49.54 6.13 11.01
CA LEU A 45 -50.80 6.41 11.69
C LEU A 45 -51.33 7.81 11.37
N ALA A 46 -50.46 8.82 11.36
CA ALA A 46 -50.85 10.16 10.98
C ALA A 46 -51.28 10.24 9.51
N GLY A 47 -50.56 9.57 8.61
CA GLY A 47 -50.86 9.45 7.19
C GLY A 47 -52.19 8.76 6.93
N THR A 48 -52.43 7.60 7.55
CA THR A 48 -53.71 6.87 7.44
C THR A 48 -54.89 7.71 7.88
N VAL A 49 -54.80 8.31 9.07
CA VAL A 49 -55.84 9.20 9.60
C VAL A 49 -56.08 10.37 8.64
N LEU A 50 -55.03 10.97 8.10
CA LEU A 50 -55.15 12.05 7.12
C LEU A 50 -55.85 11.58 5.83
N THR A 51 -55.45 10.45 5.25
CA THR A 51 -56.12 9.88 4.06
C THR A 51 -57.59 9.59 4.32
N LEU A 52 -57.93 8.96 5.46
CA LEU A 52 -59.33 8.68 5.81
C LEU A 52 -60.15 9.95 5.99
N ARG A 53 -59.53 11.04 6.46
CA ARG A 53 -60.19 12.35 6.64
C ARG A 53 -60.32 13.15 5.33
N LEU A 54 -59.38 12.96 4.40
CA LEU A 54 -59.39 13.56 3.06
C LEU A 54 -60.24 12.77 2.04
N LEU A 55 -60.53 11.50 2.32
CA LEU A 55 -61.33 10.65 1.43
C LEU A 55 -62.75 11.21 1.20
N PRO A 56 -63.52 11.66 2.23
CA PRO A 56 -64.85 12.24 2.02
C PRO A 56 -64.88 13.52 1.14
N PRO A 57 -64.03 14.54 1.36
CA PRO A 57 -64.01 15.70 0.48
C PRO A 57 -63.49 15.37 -0.93
N ALA A 58 -62.49 14.49 -1.07
CA ALA A 58 -62.02 14.03 -2.37
C ALA A 58 -63.14 13.29 -3.15
N ALA A 59 -63.90 12.43 -2.46
CA ALA A 59 -65.05 11.74 -3.04
C ALA A 59 -66.14 12.72 -3.50
N LYS A 60 -66.45 13.76 -2.71
CA LYS A 60 -67.40 14.82 -3.13
C LYS A 60 -66.89 15.62 -4.34
N LEU A 61 -65.58 15.86 -4.42
CA LEU A 61 -64.98 16.57 -5.56
C LEU A 61 -65.00 15.71 -6.83
N ALA A 62 -64.72 14.41 -6.68
CA ALA A 62 -64.83 13.42 -7.74
C ALA A 62 -66.28 13.26 -8.19
N GLU A 63 -67.25 13.27 -7.28
CA GLU A 63 -68.69 13.26 -7.58
C GLU A 63 -69.08 14.50 -8.39
N ARG A 64 -68.66 15.71 -7.98
CA ARG A 64 -68.93 16.96 -8.71
C ARG A 64 -68.34 16.95 -10.13
N ARG A 65 -67.13 16.41 -10.29
CA ARG A 65 -66.49 16.27 -11.61
C ARG A 65 -67.13 15.16 -12.45
N ALA A 66 -67.48 14.03 -11.86
CA ALA A 66 -68.14 12.92 -12.55
C ALA A 66 -69.56 13.29 -12.99
N ALA A 67 -70.30 14.05 -12.17
CA ALA A 67 -71.61 14.60 -12.51
C ALA A 67 -71.56 15.63 -13.65
N SER A 68 -70.39 16.23 -13.92
CA SER A 68 -70.18 17.12 -15.08
C SER A 68 -69.78 16.39 -16.37
N GLY A 69 -69.53 15.08 -16.31
CA GLY A 69 -69.17 14.24 -17.46
C GLY A 69 -70.38 13.56 -18.12
N ARG A 70 -70.26 13.17 -19.39
CA ARG A 70 -71.36 12.62 -20.20
C ARG A 70 -71.55 11.08 -20.06
N GLY A 71 -71.01 10.44 -19.02
CA GLY A 71 -70.97 8.97 -18.89
C GLY A 71 -71.67 8.43 -17.63
N LEU A 72 -72.71 7.61 -17.82
CA LEU A 72 -73.54 7.02 -16.75
C LEU A 72 -72.77 6.13 -15.77
N SER A 73 -71.75 5.42 -16.25
CA SER A 73 -70.92 4.49 -15.46
C SER A 73 -70.08 5.20 -14.40
N ALA A 74 -69.49 6.35 -14.73
CA ALA A 74 -68.71 7.16 -13.81
C ALA A 74 -69.58 7.82 -12.74
N ALA A 75 -70.78 8.28 -13.12
CA ALA A 75 -71.75 8.86 -12.20
C ALA A 75 -72.27 7.84 -11.17
N LEU A 76 -72.59 6.61 -11.61
CA LEU A 76 -73.03 5.52 -10.73
C LEU A 76 -71.93 5.04 -9.78
N ALA A 77 -70.68 4.96 -10.24
CA ALA A 77 -69.53 4.61 -9.41
C ALA A 77 -69.30 5.68 -8.30
N GLY A 78 -69.38 6.96 -8.65
CA GLY A 78 -69.30 8.06 -7.69
C GLY A 78 -70.41 8.02 -6.63
N TRP A 79 -71.65 7.72 -7.06
CA TRP A 79 -72.81 7.59 -6.17
C TRP A 79 -72.73 6.41 -5.19
N GLN A 80 -72.16 5.27 -5.61
CA GLN A 80 -71.94 4.15 -4.70
C GLN A 80 -70.89 4.46 -3.63
N PHE A 81 -69.82 5.17 -4.00
CA PHE A 81 -68.77 5.58 -3.06
C PHE A 81 -69.27 6.58 -2.01
N SER A 82 -70.14 7.53 -2.40
CA SER A 82 -70.64 8.57 -1.49
C SER A 82 -71.57 8.03 -0.39
N ARG A 83 -72.32 6.95 -0.68
CA ARG A 83 -73.30 6.38 0.24
C ARG A 83 -72.74 5.34 1.22
N ARG A 84 -71.55 4.78 0.97
CA ARG A 84 -70.92 3.76 1.85
C ARG A 84 -69.41 4.02 2.09
N PRO A 85 -69.03 5.21 2.59
CA PRO A 85 -67.63 5.60 2.73
C PRO A 85 -66.80 4.66 3.64
N LEU A 86 -67.44 4.00 4.61
CA LEU A 86 -66.77 3.10 5.55
C LEU A 86 -66.44 1.71 4.99
N ARG A 87 -67.02 1.28 3.85
CA ARG A 87 -66.71 -0.03 3.24
C ARG A 87 -65.35 -0.07 2.53
N GLY A 88 -64.77 1.09 2.20
CA GLY A 88 -63.44 1.19 1.59
C GLY A 88 -62.27 1.13 2.58
N ALA A 89 -62.52 1.18 3.89
CA ALA A 89 -61.47 1.27 4.90
C ALA A 89 -60.55 0.05 4.92
N GLY A 90 -61.10 -1.17 4.82
CA GLY A 90 -60.30 -2.42 4.80
C GLY A 90 -59.28 -2.46 3.66
N PRO A 91 -59.71 -2.30 2.39
CA PRO A 91 -58.80 -2.22 1.25
C PRO A 91 -57.79 -1.08 1.33
N VAL A 92 -58.19 0.10 1.83
CA VAL A 92 -57.26 1.24 2.02
C VAL A 92 -56.19 0.92 3.05
N LEU A 93 -56.56 0.28 4.17
CA LEU A 93 -55.59 -0.15 5.18
C LEU A 93 -54.61 -1.19 4.62
N LEU A 94 -55.09 -2.14 3.79
CA LEU A 94 -54.22 -3.09 3.10
C LEU A 94 -53.27 -2.40 2.11
N LEU A 95 -53.75 -1.41 1.36
CA LEU A 95 -52.92 -0.63 0.45
C LEU A 95 -51.85 0.16 1.21
N VAL A 96 -52.23 0.83 2.30
CA VAL A 96 -51.27 1.54 3.15
C VAL A 96 -50.24 0.58 3.71
N LEU A 97 -50.66 -0.58 4.22
CA LEU A 97 -49.74 -1.59 4.74
C LEU A 97 -48.76 -2.07 3.66
N ALA A 98 -49.26 -2.35 2.46
CA ALA A 98 -48.43 -2.76 1.32
C ALA A 98 -47.41 -1.67 0.94
N VAL A 99 -47.84 -0.41 0.86
CA VAL A 99 -46.99 0.75 0.56
C VAL A 99 -45.95 0.97 1.67
N ALA A 100 -46.35 0.85 2.93
CA ALA A 100 -45.47 0.98 4.08
C ALA A 100 -44.38 -0.11 4.09
N MET A 101 -44.77 -1.37 3.86
CA MET A 101 -43.86 -2.50 3.80
C MET A 101 -42.92 -2.39 2.60
N GLY A 102 -43.41 -1.90 1.45
CA GLY A 102 -42.59 -1.59 0.28
C GLY A 102 -41.54 -0.51 0.56
N MET A 103 -41.92 0.60 1.20
CA MET A 103 -40.97 1.64 1.63
C MET A 103 -39.94 1.13 2.64
N LEU A 104 -40.37 0.31 3.62
CA LEU A 104 -39.45 -0.32 4.57
C LEU A 104 -38.43 -1.20 3.87
N ALA A 105 -38.87 -2.04 2.93
CA ALA A 105 -37.99 -2.92 2.17
C ALA A 105 -36.97 -2.14 1.31
N ILE A 106 -37.39 -1.05 0.66
CA ILE A 106 -36.49 -0.16 -0.11
C ILE A 106 -35.50 0.55 0.81
N GLY A 107 -35.95 1.03 1.97
CA GLY A 107 -35.09 1.68 2.96
C GLY A 107 -34.02 0.72 3.49
N GLN A 108 -34.43 -0.47 3.91
CA GLN A 108 -33.55 -1.52 4.43
C GLN A 108 -32.54 -2.01 3.39
N SER A 109 -32.99 -2.28 2.16
CA SER A 109 -32.08 -2.68 1.07
C SER A 109 -31.06 -1.58 0.74
N GLY A 110 -31.51 -0.32 0.64
CA GLY A 110 -30.61 0.80 0.39
C GLY A 110 -29.57 1.03 1.49
N SER A 111 -29.96 0.91 2.77
CA SER A 111 -29.01 1.01 3.89
C SER A 111 -28.05 -0.17 3.95
N TRP A 112 -28.54 -1.38 3.69
CA TRP A 112 -27.71 -2.59 3.66
C TRP A 112 -26.67 -2.52 2.56
N GLU A 113 -27.09 -2.19 1.33
CA GLU A 113 -26.18 -2.02 0.19
C GLU A 113 -25.11 -0.95 0.46
N ARG A 114 -25.50 0.18 1.08
CA ARG A 114 -24.53 1.22 1.47
C ARG A 114 -23.53 0.67 2.48
N SER A 115 -23.98 -0.01 3.53
CA SER A 115 -23.11 -0.57 4.56
C SER A 115 -22.16 -1.63 3.99
N GLN A 116 -22.64 -2.49 3.08
CA GLN A 116 -21.79 -3.49 2.43
C GLN A 116 -20.72 -2.84 1.55
N ARG A 117 -21.08 -1.80 0.78
CA ARG A 117 -20.11 -1.02 0.00
C ARG A 117 -19.07 -0.35 0.89
N ASP A 118 -19.48 0.30 1.97
CA ASP A 118 -18.56 0.94 2.92
C ASP A 118 -17.61 -0.09 3.55
N GLN A 119 -18.11 -1.27 3.93
CA GLN A 119 -17.29 -2.36 4.46
C GLN A 119 -16.33 -2.94 3.41
N ALA A 120 -16.77 -3.08 2.16
CA ALA A 120 -15.92 -3.56 1.07
C ALA A 120 -14.81 -2.54 0.74
N ASP A 121 -15.16 -1.27 0.64
CA ASP A 121 -14.22 -0.16 0.45
C ASP A 121 -13.20 -0.11 1.60
N PHE A 122 -13.64 -0.29 2.85
CA PHE A 122 -12.75 -0.33 4.01
C PHE A 122 -11.85 -1.58 4.01
N ARG A 123 -12.37 -2.77 3.71
CA ARG A 123 -11.60 -4.04 3.70
C ARG A 123 -10.51 -4.03 2.62
N VAL A 124 -10.83 -3.55 1.43
CA VAL A 124 -9.93 -3.57 0.27
C VAL A 124 -9.04 -2.34 0.26
N GLY A 125 -9.54 -1.18 0.69
CA GLY A 125 -8.85 0.12 0.75
C GLY A 125 -8.52 0.74 -0.61
N ALA A 126 -8.72 0.02 -1.70
CA ALA A 126 -8.49 0.47 -3.06
C ALA A 126 -9.52 -0.20 -3.99
N ALA A 127 -9.56 0.19 -5.26
CA ALA A 127 -10.48 -0.43 -6.21
C ALA A 127 -10.16 -1.91 -6.46
N VAL A 128 -8.86 -2.24 -6.54
CA VAL A 128 -8.34 -3.61 -6.53
C VAL A 128 -7.09 -3.63 -5.66
N ARG A 129 -6.97 -4.62 -4.77
CA ARG A 129 -5.78 -4.86 -3.95
C ARG A 129 -5.19 -6.22 -4.31
N VAL A 130 -3.90 -6.26 -4.60
CA VAL A 130 -3.18 -7.47 -4.97
C VAL A 130 -2.20 -7.81 -3.85
N LEU A 131 -2.32 -8.99 -3.26
CA LEU A 131 -1.42 -9.49 -2.23
C LEU A 131 -0.23 -10.19 -2.88
N GLY A 132 0.97 -10.00 -2.34
CA GLY A 132 2.18 -10.71 -2.76
C GLY A 132 2.36 -12.02 -1.98
N ALA A 133 2.88 -13.05 -2.64
CA ALA A 133 3.29 -14.30 -2.00
C ALA A 133 4.66 -14.21 -1.27
N GLY A 134 5.29 -13.03 -1.27
CA GLY A 134 6.61 -12.78 -0.72
C GLY A 134 7.09 -11.36 -1.04
N PRO A 135 8.39 -11.06 -0.83
CA PRO A 135 9.00 -9.82 -1.30
C PRO A 135 8.68 -9.62 -2.79
N GLY A 136 8.10 -8.47 -3.16
CA GLY A 136 7.79 -8.17 -4.55
C GLY A 136 9.02 -8.28 -5.45
N GLU A 137 8.81 -8.71 -6.69
CA GLU A 137 9.87 -8.75 -7.70
C GLU A 137 10.12 -7.35 -8.31
N PRO A 138 11.31 -7.10 -8.89
CA PRO A 138 11.60 -5.86 -9.58
C PRO A 138 10.55 -5.59 -10.65
N THR A 139 10.10 -4.34 -10.74
CA THR A 139 9.12 -3.86 -11.72
C THR A 139 7.70 -4.46 -11.63
N GLN A 140 7.39 -5.22 -10.59
CA GLN A 140 6.06 -5.81 -10.41
C GLN A 140 4.96 -4.74 -10.34
N THR A 141 5.25 -3.60 -9.70
CA THR A 141 4.34 -2.44 -9.64
C THR A 141 3.96 -1.96 -11.04
N GLU A 142 4.91 -1.83 -11.94
CA GLU A 142 4.68 -1.34 -13.30
C GLU A 142 4.01 -2.39 -14.18
N GLN A 143 4.30 -3.68 -13.97
CA GLN A 143 3.57 -4.77 -14.63
C GLN A 143 2.09 -4.82 -14.21
N LEU A 144 1.76 -4.43 -12.98
CA LEU A 144 0.38 -4.26 -12.52
C LEU A 144 -0.23 -2.98 -13.08
N GLY A 145 0.54 -1.89 -13.10
CA GLY A 145 0.15 -0.60 -13.69
C GLY A 145 -0.16 -0.68 -15.20
N ALA A 146 0.47 -1.60 -15.92
CA ALA A 146 0.26 -1.81 -17.35
C ALA A 146 -1.00 -2.62 -17.71
N VAL A 147 -1.73 -3.16 -16.72
CA VAL A 147 -2.98 -3.88 -16.99
C VAL A 147 -4.03 -2.92 -17.55
N PRO A 148 -4.70 -3.22 -18.67
CA PRO A 148 -5.72 -2.37 -19.25
C PRO A 148 -6.81 -1.99 -18.24
N GLY A 149 -6.98 -0.69 -17.99
CA GLY A 149 -7.95 -0.16 -17.03
C GLY A 149 -7.36 0.20 -15.66
N VAL A 150 -6.11 -0.18 -15.37
CA VAL A 150 -5.35 0.37 -14.23
C VAL A 150 -4.84 1.76 -14.60
N ARG A 151 -5.03 2.72 -13.70
CA ARG A 151 -4.54 4.10 -13.82
C ARG A 151 -3.24 4.30 -13.05
N SER A 152 -3.12 3.64 -11.89
CA SER A 152 -1.91 3.64 -11.09
C SER A 152 -1.86 2.43 -10.17
N ALA A 153 -0.66 2.04 -9.76
CA ALA A 153 -0.41 0.96 -8.82
C ALA A 153 0.53 1.47 -7.73
N ALA A 154 0.08 1.49 -6.47
CA ALA A 154 0.90 1.89 -5.34
C ALA A 154 1.45 0.64 -4.63
N PRO A 155 2.78 0.44 -4.57
CA PRO A 155 3.37 -0.62 -3.76
C PRO A 155 3.21 -0.31 -2.27
N VAL A 156 2.98 -1.35 -1.49
CA VAL A 156 2.79 -1.28 -0.04
C VAL A 156 3.56 -2.39 0.63
N HIS A 157 4.35 -2.04 1.64
CA HIS A 157 4.89 -2.98 2.61
C HIS A 157 3.95 -3.05 3.80
N ARG A 158 3.56 -4.26 4.19
CA ARG A 158 2.74 -4.55 5.36
C ARG A 158 3.53 -5.40 6.35
N ALA A 159 3.57 -4.94 7.59
CA ALA A 159 4.08 -5.69 8.72
C ALA A 159 3.12 -5.57 9.92
N THR A 160 3.41 -6.30 10.98
CA THR A 160 2.69 -6.25 12.25
C THR A 160 3.67 -5.97 13.37
N MET A 161 3.22 -5.33 14.44
CA MET A 161 4.01 -5.14 15.65
C MET A 161 3.16 -5.31 16.91
N ASP A 162 3.81 -5.67 18.00
CA ASP A 162 3.18 -5.67 19.32
C ASP A 162 3.22 -4.26 19.91
N VAL A 163 2.07 -3.78 20.38
CA VAL A 163 1.93 -2.52 21.09
C VAL A 163 1.17 -2.80 22.38
N ALA A 164 1.92 -2.89 23.49
CA ALA A 164 1.37 -3.19 24.81
C ALA A 164 0.52 -4.48 24.84
N GLY A 165 0.98 -5.55 24.18
CA GLY A 165 0.28 -6.84 24.09
C GLY A 165 -0.84 -6.90 23.03
N LYS A 166 -1.00 -5.85 22.22
CA LYS A 166 -1.97 -5.78 21.12
C LYS A 166 -1.25 -5.81 19.77
N ASN A 167 -1.90 -6.37 18.76
CA ASN A 167 -1.31 -6.44 17.42
C ASN A 167 -1.70 -5.21 16.59
N ALA A 168 -0.72 -4.38 16.25
CA ALA A 168 -0.88 -3.21 15.39
C ALA A 168 -0.35 -3.47 13.97
N THR A 169 -1.02 -2.91 12.97
CA THR A 169 -0.58 -2.98 11.57
C THR A 169 0.39 -1.84 11.24
N VAL A 170 1.53 -2.16 10.63
CA VAL A 170 2.47 -1.19 10.07
C VAL A 170 2.35 -1.21 8.55
N LEU A 171 2.06 -0.06 7.95
CA LEU A 171 1.98 0.11 6.50
C LEU A 171 3.04 1.11 6.04
N ALA A 172 3.85 0.74 5.06
CA ALA A 172 4.66 1.70 4.31
C ALA A 172 4.18 1.71 2.85
N VAL A 173 3.60 2.83 2.42
CA VAL A 173 2.86 2.96 1.15
C VAL A 173 3.57 3.98 0.25
N ASP A 174 3.59 3.80 -1.07
CA ASP A 174 3.91 4.92 -1.97
C ASP A 174 2.79 5.97 -1.92
N THR A 175 2.96 6.95 -1.05
CA THR A 175 1.92 7.92 -0.70
C THR A 175 1.53 8.83 -1.87
N ARG A 176 2.46 9.07 -2.80
CA ARG A 176 2.20 9.86 -4.02
C ARG A 176 1.19 9.17 -4.93
N THR A 177 1.35 7.86 -5.10
CA THR A 177 0.52 7.06 -6.00
C THR A 177 -0.80 6.63 -5.34
N ALA A 178 -0.78 6.37 -4.03
CA ALA A 178 -1.96 5.96 -3.27
C ALA A 178 -2.98 7.09 -3.02
N ALA A 179 -2.55 8.36 -3.00
CA ALA A 179 -3.39 9.51 -2.68
C ALA A 179 -4.67 9.65 -3.53
N GLY A 180 -4.62 9.21 -4.79
CA GLY A 180 -5.77 9.25 -5.71
C GLY A 180 -6.63 7.97 -5.73
N GLY A 181 -6.22 6.94 -5.00
CA GLY A 181 -6.82 5.60 -5.05
C GLY A 181 -7.26 4.99 -3.72
N LEU A 182 -6.79 5.55 -2.60
CA LEU A 182 -7.15 5.08 -1.26
C LEU A 182 -8.61 5.44 -0.94
N LEU A 183 -9.41 4.41 -0.70
CA LEU A 183 -10.84 4.50 -0.38
C LEU A 183 -11.03 4.69 1.14
N LEU A 184 -10.72 5.89 1.62
CA LEU A 184 -10.98 6.32 3.00
C LEU A 184 -12.30 7.08 3.08
N ARG A 185 -13.17 6.71 4.03
CA ARG A 185 -14.44 7.41 4.25
C ARG A 185 -14.17 8.83 4.79
N PRO A 186 -14.86 9.87 4.30
CA PRO A 186 -14.52 11.27 4.64
C PRO A 186 -14.65 11.64 6.12
N ASP A 187 -15.39 10.87 6.91
CA ASP A 187 -15.59 11.08 8.34
C ASP A 187 -14.54 10.39 9.21
N LEU A 188 -13.67 9.56 8.63
CA LEU A 188 -12.57 8.90 9.36
C LEU A 188 -11.31 9.76 9.47
N ALA A 189 -11.27 10.92 8.79
CA ALA A 189 -10.16 11.86 8.84
C ALA A 189 -10.66 13.30 8.74
N ASP A 190 -10.02 14.21 9.47
CA ASP A 190 -10.37 15.64 9.47
C ASP A 190 -10.05 16.34 8.12
N VAL A 191 -9.24 15.70 7.27
CA VAL A 191 -8.80 16.22 5.98
C VAL A 191 -8.93 15.17 4.87
N PRO A 192 -9.11 15.58 3.60
CA PRO A 192 -9.13 14.67 2.47
C PRO A 192 -7.82 13.87 2.35
N VAL A 193 -7.90 12.65 1.80
CA VAL A 193 -6.76 11.72 1.61
C VAL A 193 -5.53 12.37 0.99
N PRO A 194 -5.61 13.16 -0.11
CA PRO A 194 -4.41 13.78 -0.67
C PRO A 194 -3.71 14.71 0.32
N SER A 195 -4.46 15.46 1.13
CA SER A 195 -3.92 16.34 2.17
C SER A 195 -3.39 15.57 3.38
N LEU A 196 -3.98 14.39 3.66
CA LEU A 196 -3.51 13.48 4.71
C LEU A 196 -2.13 12.90 4.38
N LEU A 197 -1.93 12.48 3.13
CA LEU A 197 -0.73 11.77 2.69
C LEU A 197 0.39 12.70 2.18
N ALA A 198 0.06 13.89 1.66
CA ALA A 198 1.05 14.82 1.11
C ALA A 198 2.23 15.15 2.06
N PRO A 199 2.05 15.33 3.38
CA PRO A 199 3.18 15.58 4.29
C PRO A 199 4.17 14.41 4.42
N LEU A 200 3.73 13.18 4.13
CA LEU A 200 4.57 11.99 4.18
C LEU A 200 5.39 11.80 2.89
N ALA A 201 4.90 12.36 1.78
CA ALA A 201 5.47 12.14 0.46
C ALA A 201 6.87 12.76 0.35
N PRO A 202 7.88 11.99 -0.08
CA PRO A 202 9.22 12.52 -0.25
C PRO A 202 9.26 13.51 -1.40
N ALA A 203 10.18 14.48 -1.31
CA ALA A 203 10.49 15.36 -2.43
C ALA A 203 10.87 14.53 -3.67
N ALA A 204 10.38 14.98 -4.83
CA ALA A 204 10.76 14.40 -6.12
C ALA A 204 12.23 14.71 -6.37
N VAL A 205 13.03 13.67 -6.59
CA VAL A 205 14.48 13.80 -6.85
C VAL A 205 14.83 12.99 -8.08
N THR A 206 15.81 13.48 -8.84
CA THR A 206 16.37 12.73 -9.96
C THR A 206 17.01 11.45 -9.42
N ARG A 207 16.62 10.30 -9.99
CA ARG A 207 17.14 8.99 -9.56
C ARG A 207 18.66 8.95 -9.74
N PRO A 208 19.43 8.70 -8.67
CA PRO A 208 20.88 8.69 -8.74
C PRO A 208 21.38 7.39 -9.38
N GLY A 209 22.58 7.40 -9.96
CA GLY A 209 23.25 6.18 -10.43
C GLY A 209 23.21 5.99 -11.95
N LEU A 210 23.34 4.73 -12.39
CA LEU A 210 23.42 4.38 -13.81
C LEU A 210 22.05 3.86 -14.30
N PRO A 211 21.30 4.65 -15.10
CA PRO A 211 20.01 4.21 -15.62
C PRO A 211 20.19 3.05 -16.60
N LEU A 212 19.31 2.05 -16.52
CA LEU A 212 19.26 0.95 -17.47
C LEU A 212 18.14 1.23 -18.48
N PRO A 213 18.45 1.57 -19.75
CA PRO A 213 17.43 1.94 -20.73
C PRO A 213 16.47 0.81 -21.07
N ALA A 214 15.34 1.16 -21.69
CA ALA A 214 14.41 0.18 -22.23
C ALA A 214 15.11 -0.73 -23.26
N GLY A 215 14.76 -2.00 -23.26
CA GLY A 215 15.39 -3.03 -24.08
C GLY A 215 16.70 -3.58 -23.50
N THR A 216 17.15 -3.16 -22.31
CA THR A 216 18.35 -3.74 -21.68
C THR A 216 18.14 -5.22 -21.37
N ARG A 217 19.00 -6.09 -21.88
CA ARG A 217 19.03 -7.52 -21.55
C ARG A 217 20.05 -7.84 -20.46
N THR A 218 21.25 -7.29 -20.57
CA THR A 218 22.35 -7.68 -19.68
C THR A 218 23.09 -6.45 -19.19
N LEU A 219 23.33 -6.40 -17.87
CA LEU A 219 24.29 -5.50 -17.24
C LEU A 219 25.56 -6.30 -16.97
N THR A 220 26.70 -5.80 -17.41
CA THR A 220 28.01 -6.41 -17.18
C THR A 220 28.94 -5.48 -16.43
N ALA A 221 29.77 -6.05 -15.56
CA ALA A 221 30.83 -5.35 -14.86
C ALA A 221 32.13 -6.14 -14.99
N ASP A 222 33.18 -5.50 -15.51
CA ASP A 222 34.53 -6.07 -15.50
C ASP A 222 35.21 -5.62 -14.20
N LEU A 223 35.52 -6.59 -13.34
CA LEU A 223 35.97 -6.37 -11.97
C LEU A 223 37.29 -7.10 -11.74
N ARG A 224 38.17 -6.50 -10.95
CA ARG A 224 39.43 -7.12 -10.55
C ARG A 224 39.64 -6.93 -9.06
N LEU A 225 39.96 -8.03 -8.39
CA LEU A 225 40.29 -8.03 -6.97
C LEU A 225 41.71 -8.57 -6.82
N ALA A 226 42.55 -7.87 -6.07
CA ALA A 226 43.95 -8.26 -5.84
C ALA A 226 44.23 -8.28 -4.34
N GLU A 227 45.08 -9.24 -3.93
CA GLU A 227 45.64 -9.57 -2.60
C GLU A 227 45.13 -8.76 -1.39
N PRO A 228 44.79 -9.40 -0.25
CA PRO A 228 44.99 -10.82 0.06
C PRO A 228 44.01 -11.76 -0.66
N LYS A 229 44.35 -13.06 -0.68
CA LYS A 229 43.50 -14.11 -1.28
C LYS A 229 42.18 -14.25 -0.52
N VAL A 230 41.14 -13.64 -1.07
CA VAL A 230 39.75 -13.75 -0.63
C VAL A 230 38.85 -14.01 -1.84
N THR A 231 37.62 -14.45 -1.60
CA THR A 231 36.57 -14.45 -2.63
C THR A 231 35.44 -13.56 -2.17
N ALA A 232 35.20 -12.48 -2.90
CA ALA A 232 34.08 -11.58 -2.63
C ALA A 232 32.85 -12.02 -3.42
N ARG A 233 31.68 -12.01 -2.80
CA ARG A 233 30.39 -12.05 -3.49
C ARG A 233 30.03 -10.64 -3.93
N VAL A 234 29.72 -10.47 -5.21
CA VAL A 234 29.30 -9.19 -5.78
C VAL A 234 27.79 -9.15 -5.87
N THR A 235 27.19 -8.09 -5.33
CA THR A 235 25.76 -7.82 -5.38
C THR A 235 25.52 -6.46 -6.03
N ALA A 236 24.64 -6.43 -7.03
CA ALA A 236 24.13 -5.20 -7.61
C ALA A 236 22.87 -4.77 -6.87
N VAL A 237 22.77 -3.47 -6.55
CA VAL A 237 21.57 -2.86 -5.98
C VAL A 237 20.88 -2.07 -7.08
N LEU A 238 19.69 -2.53 -7.46
CA LEU A 238 18.86 -1.91 -8.50
C LEU A 238 17.67 -1.21 -7.84
N GLU A 239 17.35 0.00 -8.25
CA GLU A 239 16.19 0.74 -7.74
C GLU A 239 15.15 0.94 -8.84
N ASP A 240 13.89 0.72 -8.50
CA ASP A 240 12.75 0.97 -9.38
C ASP A 240 12.28 2.44 -9.34
N PRO A 241 11.28 2.85 -10.13
CA PRO A 241 10.70 4.20 -10.08
C PRO A 241 10.01 4.55 -8.75
N ASN A 242 9.65 3.55 -7.94
CA ASN A 242 8.95 3.71 -6.66
C ASN A 242 9.93 3.86 -5.49
N GLY A 243 11.24 3.79 -5.74
CA GLY A 243 12.27 3.89 -4.71
C GLY A 243 12.44 2.60 -3.89
N VAL A 244 12.03 1.46 -4.45
CA VAL A 244 12.26 0.14 -3.84
C VAL A 244 13.60 -0.40 -4.35
N PRO A 245 14.58 -0.63 -3.46
CA PRO A 245 15.85 -1.24 -3.81
C PRO A 245 15.75 -2.77 -3.87
N TYR A 246 16.42 -3.36 -4.86
CA TYR A 246 16.47 -4.79 -5.13
C TYR A 246 17.93 -5.25 -5.20
N ARG A 247 18.32 -6.11 -4.26
CA ARG A 247 19.65 -6.74 -4.26
C ARG A 247 19.66 -7.97 -5.15
N ARG A 248 20.59 -8.02 -6.08
CA ARG A 248 20.77 -9.17 -6.98
C ARG A 248 22.23 -9.59 -6.96
N ALA A 249 22.44 -10.84 -6.52
CA ALA A 249 23.75 -11.47 -6.59
C ALA A 249 24.16 -11.57 -8.06
N VAL A 250 25.34 -11.06 -8.38
CA VAL A 250 25.91 -11.09 -9.74
C VAL A 250 26.85 -12.28 -9.88
N GLY A 251 27.65 -12.57 -8.85
CA GLY A 251 28.55 -13.72 -8.82
C GLY A 251 29.73 -13.54 -7.88
N PRO A 252 30.58 -14.58 -7.73
CA PRO A 252 31.82 -14.50 -6.99
C PRO A 252 32.91 -13.76 -7.78
N LEU A 253 33.79 -13.08 -7.05
CA LEU A 253 34.96 -12.36 -7.55
C LEU A 253 36.20 -12.81 -6.74
N PRO A 254 37.04 -13.71 -7.29
CA PRO A 254 38.24 -14.17 -6.61
C PRO A 254 39.34 -13.10 -6.65
N ALA A 255 40.11 -12.99 -5.57
CA ALA A 255 41.28 -12.10 -5.48
C ALA A 255 42.53 -12.70 -6.15
N ASP A 256 42.42 -13.06 -7.44
CA ASP A 256 43.52 -13.63 -8.23
C ASP A 256 44.29 -12.59 -9.05
N GLY A 257 43.95 -11.31 -8.89
CA GLY A 257 44.56 -10.21 -9.60
C GLY A 257 44.26 -10.21 -11.11
N ARG A 258 43.24 -10.94 -11.58
CA ARG A 258 42.77 -10.91 -12.97
C ARG A 258 41.42 -10.20 -13.08
N THR A 259 41.10 -9.77 -14.30
CA THR A 259 39.78 -9.22 -14.63
C THR A 259 38.77 -10.35 -14.80
N HIS A 260 37.65 -10.26 -14.08
CA HIS A 260 36.49 -11.14 -14.19
C HIS A 260 35.30 -10.33 -14.69
N ARG A 261 34.66 -10.81 -15.75
CA ARG A 261 33.42 -10.24 -16.26
C ARG A 261 32.25 -10.90 -15.55
N LEU A 262 31.53 -10.13 -14.75
CA LEU A 262 30.28 -10.56 -14.12
C LEU A 262 29.09 -9.98 -14.88
N SER A 263 28.00 -10.74 -14.97
CA SER A 263 26.83 -10.37 -15.75
C SER A 263 25.54 -10.61 -14.97
N LEU A 264 24.60 -9.68 -15.09
CA LEU A 264 23.25 -9.78 -14.55
C LEU A 264 22.23 -9.74 -15.70
N ASP A 265 21.31 -10.71 -15.73
CA ASP A 265 20.20 -10.73 -16.68
C ASP A 265 19.10 -9.77 -16.22
N VAL A 266 19.11 -8.57 -16.78
CA VAL A 266 18.13 -7.51 -16.50
C VAL A 266 16.82 -7.77 -17.23
N GLY A 267 16.85 -8.45 -18.39
CA GLY A 267 15.67 -8.78 -19.18
C GLY A 267 14.74 -9.75 -18.44
N ALA A 268 15.30 -10.74 -17.74
CA ALA A 268 14.55 -11.65 -16.90
C ALA A 268 14.01 -10.99 -15.61
N LEU A 269 14.76 -10.04 -15.05
CA LEU A 269 14.40 -9.35 -13.80
C LEU A 269 13.29 -8.31 -13.97
N ALA A 270 13.27 -7.62 -15.11
CA ALA A 270 12.39 -6.48 -15.35
C ALA A 270 11.74 -6.54 -16.74
N PRO A 271 11.04 -7.64 -17.08
CA PRO A 271 10.50 -7.82 -18.41
C PRO A 271 9.56 -6.67 -18.77
N ALA A 272 9.63 -6.20 -20.02
CA ALA A 272 8.67 -5.22 -20.51
C ALA A 272 7.23 -5.78 -20.41
N PRO A 273 6.25 -4.97 -19.95
CA PRO A 273 4.87 -5.45 -19.81
C PRO A 273 4.33 -6.06 -21.12
N GLY A 274 3.80 -7.28 -21.05
CA GLY A 274 3.26 -7.99 -22.21
C GLY A 274 4.33 -8.52 -23.19
N ALA A 275 5.62 -8.42 -22.86
CA ALA A 275 6.71 -8.98 -23.64
C ALA A 275 7.37 -10.15 -22.90
N GLY A 276 7.86 -11.15 -23.66
CA GLY A 276 8.77 -12.15 -23.11
C GLY A 276 10.14 -11.54 -22.80
N ALA A 277 10.94 -12.22 -21.98
CA ALA A 277 12.30 -11.81 -21.61
C ALA A 277 13.19 -11.46 -22.82
N ASP A 278 12.84 -11.98 -24.01
CA ASP A 278 13.55 -11.76 -25.25
C ASP A 278 13.54 -10.32 -25.79
N ARG A 279 12.61 -9.48 -25.34
CA ARG A 279 12.54 -8.07 -25.76
C ARG A 279 13.33 -7.11 -24.85
N GLY A 280 13.98 -7.64 -23.81
CA GLY A 280 14.72 -6.84 -22.83
C GLY A 280 13.81 -6.13 -21.83
N SER A 281 14.43 -5.30 -20.99
CA SER A 281 13.75 -4.69 -19.85
C SER A 281 12.83 -3.53 -20.22
N ALA A 282 11.91 -3.18 -19.32
CA ALA A 282 11.06 -2.00 -19.45
C ALA A 282 11.80 -0.65 -19.34
N GLY A 283 13.10 -0.64 -19.00
CA GLY A 283 13.87 0.58 -18.80
C GLY A 283 13.56 1.32 -17.50
N LEU A 284 13.10 0.58 -16.49
CA LEU A 284 12.59 1.14 -15.23
C LEU A 284 13.60 1.09 -14.09
N LEU A 285 14.66 0.30 -14.23
CA LEU A 285 15.66 0.06 -13.19
C LEU A 285 16.87 0.99 -13.35
N THR A 286 17.41 1.40 -12.20
CA THR A 286 18.66 2.17 -12.13
C THR A 286 19.63 1.39 -11.22
N LEU A 287 20.88 1.22 -11.65
CA LEU A 287 21.92 0.69 -10.77
C LEU A 287 22.34 1.79 -9.79
N THR A 288 22.01 1.60 -8.51
CA THR A 288 22.24 2.59 -7.45
C THR A 288 23.28 2.13 -6.43
N GLY A 289 23.71 0.87 -6.48
CA GLY A 289 24.75 0.38 -5.58
C GLY A 289 25.47 -0.87 -6.07
N LEU A 290 26.68 -1.06 -5.53
CA LEU A 290 27.46 -2.28 -5.62
C LEU A 290 27.94 -2.65 -4.23
N GLU A 291 27.73 -3.91 -3.85
CA GLU A 291 28.16 -4.45 -2.57
C GLU A 291 29.12 -5.62 -2.82
N PHE A 292 30.22 -5.65 -2.08
CA PHE A 292 31.22 -6.71 -2.11
C PHE A 292 31.33 -7.25 -0.69
N ALA A 293 31.07 -8.54 -0.50
CA ALA A 293 31.19 -9.16 0.82
C ALA A 293 31.95 -10.48 0.72
N GLY A 294 32.86 -10.75 1.64
CA GLY A 294 33.64 -12.00 1.61
C GLY A 294 34.24 -12.33 2.96
N GLU A 295 34.60 -13.60 3.13
CA GLU A 295 35.35 -14.08 4.29
C GLU A 295 36.84 -13.73 4.12
N VAL A 296 37.44 -13.29 5.21
CA VAL A 296 38.88 -13.04 5.36
C VAL A 296 39.49 -14.26 6.03
N ALA A 297 40.43 -14.93 5.34
CA ALA A 297 41.08 -16.11 5.87
C ALA A 297 41.90 -15.81 7.15
N ASP A 298 41.96 -16.78 8.06
CA ASP A 298 42.77 -16.67 9.28
C ASP A 298 44.23 -16.32 8.98
N GLY A 299 44.78 -15.39 9.76
CA GLY A 299 46.12 -14.87 9.59
C GLY A 299 46.34 -13.98 8.36
N ALA A 300 45.35 -13.82 7.47
CA ALA A 300 45.44 -12.91 6.35
C ALA A 300 45.45 -11.46 6.86
N LYS A 301 46.46 -10.70 6.45
CA LYS A 301 46.56 -9.28 6.78
C LYS A 301 47.16 -8.53 5.61
N GLY A 302 46.46 -7.51 5.13
CA GLY A 302 46.93 -6.77 3.96
C GLY A 302 45.96 -5.70 3.50
N THR A 303 46.38 -4.98 2.47
CA THR A 303 45.53 -4.00 1.77
C THR A 303 44.95 -4.65 0.52
N GLN A 304 43.65 -4.90 0.53
CA GLN A 304 42.89 -5.35 -0.62
C GLN A 304 42.77 -4.22 -1.65
N THR A 305 42.95 -4.55 -2.93
CA THR A 305 42.70 -3.61 -4.04
C THR A 305 41.54 -4.10 -4.90
N LEU A 306 40.46 -3.33 -4.95
CA LEU A 306 39.31 -3.53 -5.83
C LEU A 306 39.41 -2.55 -7.00
N GLN A 307 39.30 -3.06 -8.22
CA GLN A 307 39.22 -2.26 -9.44
C GLN A 307 37.92 -2.58 -10.19
N VAL A 308 37.17 -1.53 -10.51
CA VAL A 308 36.03 -1.60 -11.43
C VAL A 308 36.50 -1.04 -12.76
N GLU A 309 36.62 -1.91 -13.76
CA GLU A 309 37.30 -1.58 -15.02
C GLU A 309 36.32 -1.15 -16.11
N ARG A 310 35.12 -1.73 -16.15
CA ARG A 310 34.10 -1.43 -17.16
C ARG A 310 32.70 -1.68 -16.62
N PHE A 311 31.75 -0.84 -17.04
CA PHE A 311 30.32 -1.19 -17.05
C PHE A 311 29.82 -1.30 -18.49
N GLY A 312 29.08 -2.36 -18.80
CA GLY A 312 28.48 -2.58 -20.12
C GLY A 312 26.99 -2.86 -20.00
N VAL A 313 26.18 -2.17 -20.80
CA VAL A 313 24.73 -2.36 -20.88
C VAL A 313 24.40 -2.87 -22.28
N THR A 314 23.96 -4.12 -22.39
CA THR A 314 23.64 -4.76 -23.67
C THR A 314 22.15 -4.74 -23.91
N GLY A 315 21.74 -4.17 -25.05
CA GLY A 315 20.35 -4.08 -25.49
C GLY A 315 19.85 -5.36 -26.17
N ALA A 316 18.54 -5.41 -26.44
CA ALA A 316 17.88 -6.52 -27.13
C ALA A 316 18.36 -6.69 -28.59
N ASP A 317 18.85 -5.60 -29.19
CA ASP A 317 19.48 -5.53 -30.51
C ASP A 317 20.92 -6.08 -30.52
N GLY A 318 21.47 -6.43 -29.35
CA GLY A 318 22.85 -6.87 -29.18
C GLY A 318 23.86 -5.72 -29.12
N GLY A 319 23.41 -4.47 -29.19
CA GLY A 319 24.27 -3.30 -29.02
C GLY A 319 24.71 -3.15 -27.57
N GLU A 320 26.02 -2.99 -27.34
CA GLU A 320 26.57 -2.74 -26.00
C GLU A 320 26.93 -1.25 -25.85
N THR A 321 26.32 -0.59 -24.86
CA THR A 321 26.72 0.75 -24.42
C THR A 321 27.69 0.62 -23.26
N VAL A 322 28.86 1.26 -23.39
CA VAL A 322 29.93 1.20 -22.40
C VAL A 322 29.93 2.45 -21.54
N HIS A 323 29.96 2.27 -20.23
CA HIS A 323 30.05 3.36 -19.25
C HIS A 323 31.39 3.29 -18.50
N SER A 324 31.99 4.46 -18.28
CA SER A 324 33.27 4.57 -17.58
C SER A 324 33.08 4.50 -16.06
N PRO A 325 33.65 3.51 -15.35
CA PRO A 325 33.52 3.42 -13.89
C PRO A 325 34.04 4.65 -13.16
N GLY A 326 35.13 5.27 -13.62
CA GLY A 326 35.65 6.51 -13.05
C GLY A 326 34.64 7.66 -13.05
N THR A 327 33.76 7.73 -14.05
CA THR A 327 32.67 8.73 -14.12
C THR A 327 31.46 8.29 -13.30
N VAL A 328 31.06 7.03 -13.41
CA VAL A 328 29.87 6.50 -12.71
C VAL A 328 30.08 6.53 -11.20
N LEU A 329 31.19 5.97 -10.71
CA LEU A 329 31.48 5.80 -9.29
C LEU A 329 32.17 7.00 -8.65
N GLY A 330 32.69 7.94 -9.45
CA GLY A 330 33.42 9.10 -8.93
C GLY A 330 32.60 10.00 -8.00
N SER A 331 31.27 10.00 -8.13
CA SER A 331 30.35 10.73 -7.24
C SER A 331 29.68 9.85 -6.18
N TRP A 332 30.00 8.56 -6.12
CA TRP A 332 29.36 7.62 -5.20
C TRP A 332 30.00 7.71 -3.81
N THR A 333 29.22 7.45 -2.78
CA THR A 333 29.75 7.27 -1.43
C THR A 333 30.22 5.82 -1.27
N HIS A 334 31.28 5.63 -0.48
CA HIS A 334 31.86 4.33 -0.25
C HIS A 334 32.02 4.10 1.25
N SER A 335 31.66 2.93 1.73
CA SER A 335 31.90 2.50 3.10
C SER A 335 32.52 1.11 3.13
N PHE A 336 33.32 0.88 4.17
CA PHE A 336 33.95 -0.39 4.46
C PHE A 336 33.58 -0.80 5.88
N GLU A 337 33.26 -2.07 6.07
CA GLU A 337 33.05 -2.68 7.37
C GLU A 337 33.77 -4.03 7.42
N GLN A 338 34.10 -4.47 8.63
CA GLN A 338 34.64 -5.80 8.86
C GLN A 338 34.14 -6.31 10.21
N THR A 339 33.99 -7.61 10.34
CA THR A 339 33.95 -8.30 11.62
C THR A 339 35.34 -8.28 12.26
N VAL A 340 35.40 -8.09 13.58
CA VAL A 340 36.62 -8.22 14.37
C VAL A 340 36.28 -8.98 15.64
N GLN A 341 36.99 -10.08 15.90
CA GLN A 341 36.72 -11.01 16.99
C GLN A 341 35.27 -11.52 16.99
N GLY A 342 34.71 -11.74 15.80
CA GLY A 342 33.31 -12.18 15.64
C GLY A 342 32.26 -11.07 15.78
N ASP A 343 32.65 -9.84 16.13
CA ASP A 343 31.74 -8.69 16.25
C ASP A 343 31.79 -7.78 15.02
N ALA A 344 30.62 -7.51 14.42
CA ALA A 344 30.49 -6.58 13.30
C ALA A 344 30.85 -5.16 13.74
N GLN A 345 31.87 -4.57 13.10
CA GLN A 345 32.27 -3.19 13.37
C GLN A 345 31.42 -2.20 12.59
N ARG A 346 31.34 -0.96 13.09
CA ARG A 346 30.61 0.10 12.39
C ARG A 346 31.26 0.39 11.03
N PRO A 347 30.44 0.62 9.97
CA PRO A 347 30.96 1.04 8.68
C PRO A 347 31.76 2.34 8.79
N VAL A 348 32.94 2.37 8.18
CA VAL A 348 33.79 3.57 8.06
C VAL A 348 33.76 4.08 6.62
N PRO A 349 33.69 5.40 6.40
CA PRO A 349 33.82 5.97 5.06
C PRO A 349 35.16 5.60 4.43
N THR A 350 35.14 5.23 3.16
CA THR A 350 36.34 4.99 2.35
C THR A 350 36.21 5.78 1.04
N SER A 351 37.28 5.82 0.24
CA SER A 351 37.26 6.48 -1.06
C SER A 351 38.12 5.73 -2.05
N GLY A 352 37.74 5.83 -3.32
CA GLY A 352 38.54 5.37 -4.43
C GLY A 352 38.98 6.53 -5.30
N VAL A 353 39.85 6.23 -6.26
CA VAL A 353 40.36 7.19 -7.23
C VAL A 353 40.00 6.74 -8.64
N PRO A 354 39.46 7.64 -9.48
CA PRO A 354 39.31 7.36 -10.90
C PRO A 354 40.70 7.26 -11.54
N GLY A 355 40.91 6.23 -12.34
CA GLY A 355 42.09 6.08 -13.17
C GLY A 355 42.03 6.93 -14.44
N ALA A 356 43.06 6.83 -15.27
CA ALA A 356 43.04 7.38 -16.62
C ALA A 356 42.38 6.40 -17.60
N ALA A 357 41.69 6.93 -18.61
CA ALA A 357 41.22 6.14 -19.75
C ALA A 357 42.43 5.47 -20.43
N GLY A 358 42.28 4.20 -20.77
CA GLY A 358 43.36 3.42 -21.38
C GLY A 358 43.43 3.62 -22.90
N PRO A 359 44.55 3.23 -23.53
CA PRO A 359 44.68 3.23 -24.99
C PRO A 359 43.56 2.43 -25.68
N GLY A 360 43.17 2.84 -26.88
CA GLY A 360 42.14 2.14 -27.66
C GLY A 360 40.71 2.33 -27.15
N GLY A 361 40.42 3.43 -26.45
CA GLY A 361 39.08 3.76 -25.98
C GLY A 361 38.64 2.95 -24.74
N ARG A 362 39.60 2.40 -23.97
CA ARG A 362 39.28 1.71 -22.71
C ARG A 362 38.76 2.73 -21.70
N PRO A 363 37.62 2.47 -21.03
CA PRO A 363 37.08 3.37 -20.02
C PRO A 363 38.06 3.58 -18.87
N ALA A 364 37.97 4.74 -18.22
CA ALA A 364 38.73 5.03 -17.01
C ALA A 364 38.23 4.11 -15.87
N PRO A 365 39.09 3.27 -15.28
CA PRO A 365 38.70 2.40 -14.19
C PRO A 365 38.48 3.20 -12.90
N TYR A 366 37.90 2.57 -11.90
CA TYR A 366 37.80 3.11 -10.54
C TYR A 366 38.49 2.17 -9.57
N VAL A 367 39.43 2.68 -8.77
CA VAL A 367 40.27 1.87 -7.88
C VAL A 367 40.01 2.25 -6.44
N LEU A 368 39.72 1.26 -5.61
CA LEU A 368 39.46 1.43 -4.18
C LEU A 368 40.30 0.42 -3.39
N THR A 369 40.92 0.90 -2.30
CA THR A 369 41.79 0.09 -1.44
C THR A 369 41.28 0.10 -0.01
N PHE A 370 41.32 -1.04 0.66
CA PHE A 370 40.88 -1.19 2.04
C PHE A 370 41.75 -2.22 2.77
N ALA A 371 41.99 -2.00 4.06
CA ALA A 371 42.76 -2.93 4.87
C ALA A 371 41.82 -4.03 5.40
N VAL A 372 42.25 -5.28 5.27
CA VAL A 372 41.57 -6.43 5.88
C VAL A 372 42.51 -7.15 6.84
N SER A 373 41.93 -7.72 7.89
CA SER A 373 42.64 -8.51 8.89
C SER A 373 41.77 -9.67 9.33
N GLY A 374 42.20 -10.91 9.05
CA GLY A 374 41.55 -12.11 9.54
C GLY A 374 41.84 -12.37 11.02
N ALA A 375 41.14 -13.36 11.57
CA ALA A 375 41.35 -13.83 12.93
C ALA A 375 42.77 -14.41 13.10
N PRO A 376 43.35 -14.37 14.32
CA PRO A 376 44.59 -15.08 14.61
C PRO A 376 44.50 -16.58 14.28
N VAL A 377 45.53 -17.13 13.64
CA VAL A 377 45.57 -18.55 13.28
C VAL A 377 45.51 -19.42 14.54
N GLY A 378 44.55 -20.35 14.58
CA GLY A 378 44.40 -21.33 15.67
C GLY A 378 43.51 -20.87 16.83
N GLU A 379 42.87 -19.69 16.75
CA GLU A 379 41.78 -19.34 17.64
C GLU A 379 40.48 -20.07 17.22
N VAL A 380 39.85 -20.74 18.18
CA VAL A 380 38.62 -21.54 17.95
C VAL A 380 37.38 -20.86 18.54
N PHE A 381 37.55 -19.71 19.18
CA PHE A 381 36.48 -19.02 19.91
C PHE A 381 35.65 -18.08 19.03
N TRP A 382 36.15 -17.70 17.85
CA TRP A 382 35.50 -16.75 16.93
C TRP A 382 35.23 -17.42 15.58
N GLY A 383 34.15 -16.98 14.91
CA GLY A 383 33.91 -17.33 13.51
C GLY A 383 34.91 -16.64 12.56
N PRO A 384 34.92 -17.01 11.27
CA PRO A 384 35.73 -16.32 10.28
C PRO A 384 35.36 -14.83 10.22
N GLU A 385 36.35 -13.96 10.04
CA GLU A 385 36.09 -12.54 9.87
C GLU A 385 35.50 -12.29 8.49
N GLU A 386 34.48 -11.45 8.40
CA GLU A 386 33.88 -11.05 7.13
C GLU A 386 34.17 -9.58 6.86
N PHE A 387 34.34 -9.21 5.59
CA PHE A 387 34.42 -7.82 5.18
C PHE A 387 33.25 -7.46 4.27
N GLY A 388 32.87 -6.19 4.30
CA GLY A 388 31.88 -5.58 3.42
C GLY A 388 32.39 -4.26 2.83
N VAL A 389 32.27 -4.10 1.53
CA VAL A 389 32.44 -2.81 0.84
C VAL A 389 31.13 -2.46 0.17
N ARG A 390 30.62 -1.26 0.46
CA ARG A 390 29.41 -0.74 -0.20
C ARG A 390 29.77 0.52 -0.98
N MET A 391 29.33 0.55 -2.24
CA MET A 391 29.41 1.71 -3.12
C MET A 391 27.98 2.13 -3.43
N LYS A 392 27.61 3.38 -3.15
CA LYS A 392 26.22 3.86 -3.27
C LYS A 392 26.16 5.16 -4.05
N ALA A 393 25.25 5.22 -5.01
CA ALA A 393 25.00 6.41 -5.80
C ALA A 393 24.56 7.59 -4.91
N PRO A 394 24.91 8.84 -5.27
CA PRO A 394 24.56 10.02 -4.49
C PRO A 394 23.06 10.27 -4.54
N GLY A 395 22.32 9.69 -3.60
CA GLY A 395 20.88 9.86 -3.49
C GLY A 395 20.47 11.08 -2.70
N PRO A 396 19.16 11.41 -2.72
CA PRO A 396 18.61 12.37 -1.77
C PRO A 396 19.01 12.01 -0.36
N GLN A 397 19.31 13.02 0.45
CA GLN A 397 19.60 12.79 1.85
C GLN A 397 18.40 12.08 2.50
N PRO A 398 18.66 11.04 3.31
CA PRO A 398 17.63 10.42 4.12
C PRO A 398 16.91 11.48 4.94
N PRO A 399 15.59 11.35 5.14
CA PRO A 399 14.87 12.30 5.96
C PRO A 399 15.42 12.23 7.40
N SER A 400 15.61 13.39 8.03
CA SER A 400 16.10 13.47 9.42
C SER A 400 15.11 12.90 10.45
N ARG A 401 13.87 12.67 10.00
CA ARG A 401 12.73 12.18 10.76
C ARG A 401 11.81 11.42 9.80
N LEU A 402 11.30 10.27 10.20
CA LEU A 402 10.19 9.62 9.50
C LEU A 402 8.85 10.10 10.06
N SER A 403 8.02 10.66 9.19
CA SER A 403 6.65 11.07 9.53
C SER A 403 5.67 9.92 9.32
N ALA A 404 4.60 9.90 10.12
CA ALA A 404 3.53 8.90 9.99
C ALA A 404 2.13 9.45 10.27
N VAL A 405 1.14 8.74 9.75
CA VAL A 405 -0.27 8.84 10.10
C VAL A 405 -0.64 7.64 10.97
N ALA A 406 -1.25 7.82 12.13
CA ALA A 406 -1.66 6.73 13.01
C ALA A 406 -3.17 6.72 13.25
N THR A 407 -3.75 5.57 13.60
CA THR A 407 -5.16 5.49 14.01
C THR A 407 -5.34 5.92 15.48
N ARG A 408 -6.55 6.33 15.88
CA ARG A 408 -6.85 6.64 17.30
C ARG A 408 -6.60 5.42 18.20
N THR A 409 -6.96 4.23 17.73
CA THR A 409 -6.68 2.96 18.43
C THR A 409 -5.19 2.76 18.68
N PHE A 410 -4.36 3.09 17.69
CA PHE A 410 -2.91 3.02 17.80
C PHE A 410 -2.34 3.97 18.85
N MET A 411 -2.80 5.22 18.83
CA MET A 411 -2.36 6.23 19.79
C MET A 411 -2.75 5.85 21.23
N THR A 412 -3.97 5.33 21.42
CA THR A 412 -4.44 4.84 22.73
C THR A 412 -3.64 3.62 23.20
N ALA A 413 -3.35 2.67 22.31
CA ALA A 413 -2.60 1.46 22.67
C ALA A 413 -1.13 1.75 22.99
N SER A 414 -0.48 2.64 22.24
CA SER A 414 0.91 3.05 22.45
C SER A 414 1.08 4.05 23.60
N GLY A 415 0.02 4.75 23.99
CA GLY A 415 0.08 5.87 24.94
C GLY A 415 0.76 7.11 24.37
N ALA A 416 1.01 7.17 23.06
CA ALA A 416 1.65 8.29 22.39
C ALA A 416 0.67 9.45 22.13
N ALA A 417 1.21 10.66 22.04
CA ALA A 417 0.51 11.86 21.57
C ALA A 417 1.00 12.28 20.16
N PRO A 418 0.21 13.05 19.40
CA PRO A 418 0.67 13.62 18.14
C PRO A 418 1.96 14.44 18.34
N GLY A 419 2.98 14.17 17.52
CA GLY A 419 4.33 14.75 17.64
C GLY A 419 5.33 13.90 18.43
N ASP A 420 4.88 12.86 19.15
CA ASP A 420 5.77 11.93 19.83
C ASP A 420 6.50 10.99 18.86
N ARG A 421 7.64 10.47 19.31
CA ARG A 421 8.38 9.41 18.61
C ARG A 421 7.92 8.05 19.12
N VAL A 422 7.62 7.16 18.18
CA VAL A 422 7.24 5.77 18.41
C VAL A 422 8.23 4.89 17.69
N GLU A 423 8.70 3.85 18.38
CA GLU A 423 9.62 2.86 17.82
C GLU A 423 8.83 1.83 17.00
N VAL A 424 9.15 1.71 15.72
CA VAL A 424 8.46 0.82 14.77
C VAL A 424 9.46 -0.18 14.19
N PRO A 425 9.18 -1.51 14.25
CA PRO A 425 10.04 -2.50 13.64
C PRO A 425 9.86 -2.49 12.11
N LEU A 426 10.92 -2.11 11.39
CA LEU A 426 10.99 -2.05 9.92
C LEU A 426 12.30 -2.67 9.45
N GLY A 427 12.22 -3.63 8.53
CA GLY A 427 13.42 -4.26 7.93
C GLY A 427 14.33 -4.95 8.95
N GLY A 428 13.77 -5.53 10.01
CA GLY A 428 14.53 -6.19 11.07
C GLY A 428 15.17 -5.24 12.09
N ARG A 429 14.83 -3.94 12.04
CA ARG A 429 15.34 -2.92 12.95
C ARG A 429 14.22 -2.14 13.59
N SER A 430 14.49 -1.61 14.77
CA SER A 430 13.67 -0.57 15.38
C SER A 430 13.98 0.79 14.77
N VAL A 431 12.94 1.52 14.36
CA VAL A 431 13.06 2.84 13.74
C VAL A 431 12.17 3.84 14.46
N ASP A 432 12.74 5.00 14.82
CA ASP A 432 11.99 6.11 15.41
C ASP A 432 11.13 6.82 14.36
N VAL A 433 9.82 6.79 14.57
CA VAL A 433 8.81 7.38 13.69
C VAL A 433 8.01 8.40 14.47
N THR A 434 7.75 9.57 13.90
CA THR A 434 6.99 10.63 14.57
C THR A 434 5.61 10.79 13.95
N VAL A 435 4.57 10.66 14.76
CA VAL A 435 3.17 10.73 14.30
C VAL A 435 2.75 12.19 14.07
N ASP A 436 2.54 12.58 12.81
CA ASP A 436 2.11 13.95 12.45
C ASP A 436 0.59 14.11 12.41
N ARG A 437 -0.13 13.02 12.15
CA ARG A 437 -1.58 13.04 11.94
C ARG A 437 -2.21 11.82 12.57
N VAL A 438 -3.42 12.00 13.10
CA VAL A 438 -4.23 10.93 13.66
C VAL A 438 -5.54 10.87 12.88
N VAL A 439 -5.95 9.65 12.52
CA VAL A 439 -7.24 9.35 11.88
C VAL A 439 -8.03 8.40 12.77
N ASP A 440 -9.34 8.28 12.56
CA ASP A 440 -10.14 7.31 13.30
C ASP A 440 -9.71 5.88 12.98
N GLU A 441 -9.72 5.54 11.69
CA GLU A 441 -9.31 4.23 11.19
C GLU A 441 -8.64 4.35 9.83
N LEU A 442 -7.78 3.37 9.50
CA LEU A 442 -7.17 3.22 8.19
C LEU A 442 -7.79 2.01 7.47
N PRO A 443 -8.22 2.14 6.20
CA PRO A 443 -8.67 1.01 5.40
C PRO A 443 -7.62 -0.08 5.38
N THR A 444 -8.06 -1.34 5.23
CA THR A 444 -7.23 -2.56 5.24
C THR A 444 -6.61 -2.92 6.59
N THR A 445 -6.99 -2.25 7.67
CA THR A 445 -6.44 -2.48 9.02
C THR A 445 -7.54 -2.75 10.04
N GLY A 446 -7.13 -3.10 11.26
CA GLY A 446 -8.00 -3.41 12.38
C GLY A 446 -8.86 -4.66 12.22
N GLN A 447 -9.81 -4.86 13.13
CA GLN A 447 -10.65 -6.06 13.18
C GLN A 447 -11.42 -6.34 11.88
N GLY A 448 -11.82 -5.28 11.16
CA GLY A 448 -12.53 -5.38 9.88
C GLY A 448 -11.72 -6.04 8.76
N ALA A 449 -10.39 -5.94 8.80
CA ALA A 449 -9.48 -6.55 7.82
C ALA A 449 -9.01 -7.96 8.21
N ALA A 450 -8.94 -8.27 9.52
CA ALA A 450 -8.47 -9.56 10.04
C ALA A 450 -9.37 -10.75 9.66
N ALA A 451 -10.68 -10.51 9.45
CA ALA A 451 -11.64 -11.55 9.08
C ALA A 451 -11.39 -12.20 7.71
N ALA A 452 -10.55 -11.61 6.85
CA ALA A 452 -10.19 -12.17 5.53
C ALA A 452 -8.97 -13.11 5.57
N ALA A 453 -8.17 -13.09 6.64
CA ALA A 453 -6.90 -13.84 6.72
C ALA A 453 -6.98 -15.12 7.58
N ALA A 454 -8.00 -15.29 8.42
CA ALA A 454 -8.06 -16.36 9.40
C ALA A 454 -9.08 -17.46 9.05
N GLY A 455 -8.59 -18.53 8.44
CA GLY A 455 -9.22 -19.85 8.47
C GLY A 455 -8.85 -20.64 9.74
N GLY A 456 -8.95 -20.05 10.93
CA GLY A 456 -8.51 -20.73 12.16
C GLY A 456 -8.96 -20.10 13.48
N SER A 457 -9.46 -20.96 14.36
CA SER A 457 -9.92 -20.72 15.74
C SER A 457 -8.76 -20.56 16.74
N ALA A 458 -7.87 -19.59 16.54
CA ALA A 458 -6.97 -19.12 17.58
C ALA A 458 -7.44 -17.73 18.04
N ALA A 459 -7.34 -17.44 19.35
CA ALA A 459 -7.66 -16.12 19.88
C ALA A 459 -6.85 -15.06 19.13
N THR A 460 -7.50 -14.33 18.23
CA THR A 460 -6.88 -13.22 17.52
C THR A 460 -6.44 -12.21 18.56
N PRO A 461 -5.17 -11.77 18.56
CA PRO A 461 -4.70 -10.72 19.45
C PRO A 461 -5.63 -9.51 19.37
N GLU A 462 -5.80 -8.81 20.50
CA GLU A 462 -6.55 -7.56 20.50
C GLU A 462 -5.97 -6.56 19.49
N ASP A 463 -6.85 -5.78 18.87
CA ASP A 463 -6.50 -4.81 17.84
C ASP A 463 -5.72 -3.64 18.45
N GLY A 464 -4.47 -3.47 18.00
CA GLY A 464 -3.58 -2.38 18.37
C GLY A 464 -3.65 -1.18 17.42
N GLY A 465 -4.56 -1.18 16.44
CA GLY A 465 -4.68 -0.11 15.45
C GLY A 465 -3.66 -0.20 14.33
N ALA A 466 -3.32 0.95 13.72
CA ALA A 466 -2.37 0.99 12.61
C ALA A 466 -1.56 2.29 12.54
N ILE A 467 -0.39 2.17 11.92
CA ILE A 467 0.51 3.29 11.58
C ILE A 467 0.90 3.19 10.10
N LEU A 468 0.84 4.32 9.38
CA LEU A 468 1.13 4.45 7.95
C LEU A 468 2.28 5.42 7.72
N LEU A 469 3.27 4.97 6.95
CA LEU A 469 4.46 5.70 6.54
C LEU A 469 4.56 5.76 5.01
N ASP A 470 5.47 6.59 4.50
CA ASP A 470 5.85 6.55 3.10
C ASP A 470 6.95 5.50 2.83
N LEU A 471 6.71 4.61 1.86
CA LEU A 471 7.60 3.50 1.52
C LEU A 471 8.98 3.97 1.05
N ALA A 472 9.04 5.00 0.20
CA ALA A 472 10.30 5.49 -0.33
C ALA A 472 11.10 6.22 0.77
N SER A 473 10.44 6.96 1.65
CA SER A 473 11.08 7.58 2.82
C SER A 473 11.64 6.53 3.78
N VAL A 474 10.88 5.45 4.06
CA VAL A 474 11.36 4.33 4.89
C VAL A 474 12.59 3.67 4.27
N ASN A 475 12.56 3.32 2.98
CA ASN A 475 13.70 2.69 2.32
C ASN A 475 14.93 3.61 2.25
N ARG A 476 14.74 4.92 2.05
CA ARG A 476 15.83 5.90 2.13
C ARG A 476 16.43 5.98 3.53
N PHE A 477 15.59 6.00 4.55
CA PHE A 477 16.04 6.03 5.95
C PHE A 477 16.81 4.76 6.32
N LEU A 478 16.31 3.57 5.98
CA LEU A 478 16.99 2.30 6.28
C LEU A 478 18.34 2.17 5.55
N SER A 479 18.49 2.83 4.40
CA SER A 479 19.67 2.71 3.55
C SER A 479 20.92 3.49 4.03
N THR A 480 20.92 4.12 5.22
CA THR A 480 22.05 4.92 5.73
C THR A 480 23.20 4.09 6.29
N ASP A 481 22.90 3.10 7.13
CA ASP A 481 23.91 2.42 7.95
C ASP A 481 24.02 0.92 7.64
N GLU A 482 22.95 0.28 7.17
CA GLU A 482 22.93 -1.15 6.87
C GLU A 482 22.18 -1.44 5.56
N ALA A 483 22.40 -2.63 5.03
CA ALA A 483 21.70 -3.14 3.86
C ALA A 483 20.21 -3.51 4.16
N SER A 484 19.56 -2.84 5.11
CA SER A 484 18.16 -3.09 5.43
C SER A 484 17.24 -2.32 4.49
N THR A 485 16.22 -3.00 3.98
CA THR A 485 15.24 -2.47 3.02
C THR A 485 13.94 -3.23 3.22
N VAL A 486 12.80 -2.57 3.03
CA VAL A 486 11.50 -3.22 3.07
C VAL A 486 10.94 -3.37 1.65
N PRO A 487 10.68 -4.61 1.18
CA PRO A 487 10.09 -4.85 -0.12
C PRO A 487 8.57 -4.57 -0.08
N ALA A 488 7.98 -4.30 -1.23
CA ALA A 488 6.52 -4.32 -1.34
C ALA A 488 6.00 -5.74 -1.05
N THR A 489 4.92 -5.86 -0.28
CA THR A 489 4.23 -7.11 0.03
C THR A 489 2.81 -7.14 -0.53
N GLU A 490 2.27 -5.99 -0.91
CA GLU A 490 0.97 -5.86 -1.60
C GLU A 490 0.95 -4.61 -2.50
N TRP A 491 -0.05 -4.51 -3.37
CA TRP A 491 -0.25 -3.39 -4.29
C TRP A 491 -1.68 -2.91 -4.26
N TRP A 492 -1.86 -1.59 -4.19
CA TRP A 492 -3.16 -0.93 -4.23
C TRP A 492 -3.35 -0.30 -5.60
N LEU A 493 -4.33 -0.78 -6.35
CA LEU A 493 -4.57 -0.36 -7.73
C LEU A 493 -5.70 0.65 -7.80
N THR A 494 -5.39 1.80 -8.40
CA THR A 494 -6.40 2.75 -8.85
C THR A 494 -6.84 2.33 -10.25
N VAL A 495 -8.12 2.05 -10.43
CA VAL A 495 -8.67 1.66 -11.74
C VAL A 495 -9.56 2.74 -12.32
N ALA A 496 -9.84 2.66 -13.62
CA ALA A 496 -10.84 3.49 -14.27
C ALA A 496 -12.25 3.16 -13.73
N PRO A 497 -13.16 4.16 -13.63
CA PRO A 497 -14.51 3.93 -13.13
C PRO A 497 -15.22 2.78 -13.85
N GLY A 498 -15.84 1.86 -13.10
CA GLY A 498 -16.58 0.72 -13.65
C GLY A 498 -15.72 -0.44 -14.20
N ARG A 499 -14.39 -0.37 -14.11
CA ARG A 499 -13.47 -1.37 -14.71
C ARG A 499 -12.85 -2.33 -13.69
N ALA A 500 -13.16 -2.21 -12.40
CA ALA A 500 -12.58 -3.03 -11.33
C ALA A 500 -12.74 -4.54 -11.56
N GLY A 501 -13.94 -4.99 -11.92
CA GLY A 501 -14.21 -6.42 -12.18
C GLY A 501 -13.43 -6.98 -13.36
N GLU A 502 -13.25 -6.20 -14.43
CA GLU A 502 -12.45 -6.61 -15.59
C GLU A 502 -10.96 -6.67 -15.27
N VAL A 503 -10.42 -5.66 -14.57
CA VAL A 503 -9.04 -5.66 -14.11
C VAL A 503 -8.77 -6.86 -13.20
N ALA A 504 -9.69 -7.14 -12.28
CA ALA A 504 -9.57 -8.29 -11.39
C ALA A 504 -9.61 -9.62 -12.15
N ALA A 505 -10.53 -9.79 -13.10
CA ALA A 505 -10.58 -10.97 -13.95
C ALA A 505 -9.27 -11.16 -14.74
N ALA A 506 -8.72 -10.08 -15.32
CA ALA A 506 -7.46 -10.12 -16.03
C ALA A 506 -6.27 -10.49 -15.14
N LEU A 507 -6.24 -9.99 -13.89
CA LEU A 507 -5.20 -10.33 -12.91
C LEU A 507 -5.29 -11.80 -12.46
N ARG A 508 -6.50 -12.28 -12.17
CA ARG A 508 -6.75 -13.67 -11.75
C ARG A 508 -6.47 -14.70 -12.84
N ALA A 509 -6.56 -14.30 -14.11
CA ALA A 509 -6.27 -15.17 -15.26
C ALA A 509 -4.77 -15.32 -15.57
N ARG A 510 -3.87 -14.63 -14.84
CA ARG A 510 -2.43 -14.73 -15.08
C ARG A 510 -1.91 -16.13 -14.67
N PRO A 511 -0.95 -16.72 -15.42
CA PRO A 511 -0.50 -18.11 -15.21
C PRO A 511 0.00 -18.43 -13.79
N ASN A 512 0.57 -17.44 -13.10
CA ASN A 512 1.16 -17.59 -11.77
C ASN A 512 0.40 -16.79 -10.69
N ALA A 513 -0.81 -16.30 -10.99
CA ALA A 513 -1.61 -15.58 -10.01
C ALA A 513 -2.47 -16.56 -9.21
N ASP A 514 -2.47 -16.41 -7.89
CA ASP A 514 -3.50 -17.00 -7.04
C ASP A 514 -4.73 -16.08 -7.07
N PRO A 515 -5.90 -16.54 -7.54
CA PRO A 515 -7.09 -15.71 -7.59
C PRO A 515 -7.53 -15.14 -6.23
N ALA A 516 -7.19 -15.81 -5.13
CA ALA A 516 -7.48 -15.36 -3.77
C ALA A 516 -6.63 -14.14 -3.34
N GLN A 517 -5.48 -13.92 -4.00
CA GLN A 517 -4.62 -12.76 -3.75
C GLN A 517 -5.14 -11.48 -4.42
N VAL A 518 -6.17 -11.56 -5.26
CA VAL A 518 -6.78 -10.41 -5.93
C VAL A 518 -8.10 -10.05 -5.25
N LEU A 519 -8.06 -9.03 -4.41
CA LEU A 519 -9.21 -8.50 -3.66
C LEU A 519 -9.85 -7.34 -4.42
N VAL A 520 -11.18 -7.30 -4.46
CA VAL A 520 -11.97 -6.30 -5.19
C VAL A 520 -13.08 -5.81 -4.28
N ARG A 521 -13.46 -4.54 -4.44
CA ARG A 521 -14.51 -3.87 -3.67
C ARG A 521 -15.96 -4.36 -3.90
N ASP A 522 -16.19 -5.47 -4.60
CA ASP A 522 -17.54 -5.91 -5.00
C ASP A 522 -18.26 -6.74 -3.93
#